data_AF-A0A7Z3C797-F1
#
_entry.id   AF-A0A7Z3C797-F1
#
_cell.length_a   1.000
_cell.length_b   1.000
_cell.length_c   1.000
_cell.angle_alpha   90.00
_cell.angle_beta   90.00
_cell.angle_gamma   90.00
#
_symmetry.space_group_name_H-M   'P 1'
#
loop_
_entity.id
_entity.type
_entity.pdbx_description
1 polymer ?
#
loop_
_entity_poly.entity_id
_entity_poly.type
_entity_poly.pdbx_seq_one_letter_code
_entity_poly.pdbx_strand_id
1 'polypeptide(L)' 'MTWPREYARQIIAMRTREERNAALLEVPEHLRELTRTHCLNAWNHPARKQRKEAQQSHE' A
#
# COMPACT_ATOMS: atom_id res chain seq x y z
N MET A 1 0.05 -19.99 4.43
CA MET A 1 -1.17 -19.17 4.26
C MET A 1 -0.73 -17.79 3.80
N THR A 2 -1.07 -17.38 2.58
CA THR A 2 -0.78 -16.03 2.06
C THR A 2 -1.80 -15.06 2.63
N TRP A 3 -1.34 -14.12 3.46
CA TRP A 3 -2.20 -13.18 4.15
C TRP A 3 -2.41 -11.92 3.29
N PRO A 4 -3.62 -11.36 3.20
CA PRO A 4 -3.89 -10.10 2.48
C PRO A 4 -2.94 -8.95 2.82
N ARG A 5 -2.46 -8.96 4.07
CA ARG A 5 -1.50 -7.99 4.60
C ARG A 5 -0.13 -8.06 3.93
N GLU A 6 0.34 -9.25 3.56
CA GLU A 6 1.63 -9.41 2.88
C GLU A 6 1.55 -8.94 1.42
N TYR A 7 0.45 -9.25 0.72
CA TYR A 7 0.21 -8.69 -0.62
C TYR A 7 0.16 -7.16 -0.56
N ALA A 8 -0.58 -6.59 0.39
CA ALA A 8 -0.64 -5.15 0.56
C ALA A 8 0.75 -4.56 0.83
N ARG A 9 1.58 -5.19 1.66
CA ARG A 9 2.94 -4.72 1.96
C ARG A 9 3.82 -4.67 0.71
N GLN A 10 3.75 -5.70 -0.13
CA GLN A 10 4.46 -5.76 -1.41
C GLN A 10 3.97 -4.67 -2.36
N ILE A 11 2.65 -4.52 -2.53
CA ILE A 11 2.05 -3.49 -3.39
C ILE A 11 2.43 -2.09 -2.91
N ILE A 12 2.39 -1.81 -1.62
CA ILE A 12 2.72 -0.49 -1.07
C ILE A 12 4.22 -0.15 -1.25
N ALA A 13 5.09 -1.17 -1.28
CA ALA A 13 6.53 -1.00 -1.46
C ALA A 13 6.91 -0.71 -2.92
N MET A 14 6.06 -1.05 -3.89
CA MET A 14 6.28 -0.77 -5.31
C MET A 14 6.25 0.74 -5.59
N ARG A 15 7.13 1.17 -6.51
CA ARG A 15 7.41 2.59 -6.73
C ARG A 15 6.44 3.19 -7.74
N THR A 16 6.09 2.44 -8.79
CA THR A 16 5.24 2.94 -9.86
C THR A 16 3.77 2.54 -9.67
N ARG A 17 2.86 3.20 -10.37
CA ARG A 17 1.43 2.85 -10.37
C ARG A 17 1.15 1.58 -11.17
N GLU A 18 1.89 1.35 -12.25
CA GLU A 18 1.74 0.19 -13.12
C GLU A 18 2.09 -1.12 -12.40
N GLU A 19 3.23 -1.14 -11.69
CA GLU A 19 3.62 -2.31 -10.87
C GLU A 19 2.55 -2.64 -9.82
N ARG A 20 2.00 -1.61 -9.17
CA ARG A 20 0.93 -1.79 -8.16
C ARG A 20 -0.34 -2.37 -8.75
N ASN A 21 -0.73 -1.91 -9.95
CA ASN A 21 -1.91 -2.45 -10.64
C ASN A 21 -1.69 -3.90 -11.07
N ALA A 22 -0.52 -4.22 -11.61
CA ALA A 22 -0.16 -5.60 -11.97
C ALA A 22 -0.19 -6.52 -10.74
N ALA A 23 0.38 -6.08 -9.63
CA ALA A 23 0.37 -6.84 -8.38
C ALA A 23 -1.04 -7.03 -7.81
N LEU A 24 -1.97 -6.09 -8.01
CA LEU A 24 -3.38 -6.28 -7.63
C LEU A 24 -4.12 -7.31 -8.49
N LEU A 25 -3.70 -7.50 -9.74
CA LEU A 25 -4.24 -8.54 -10.62
C LEU A 25 -3.80 -9.93 -10.17
N GLU A 26 -2.57 -10.06 -9.69
CA GLU A 26 -1.99 -11.30 -9.14
C GLU A 26 -2.66 -11.73 -7.81
N VAL A 27 -3.32 -10.80 -7.10
CA VAL A 27 -4.04 -11.14 -5.86
C VAL A 27 -5.30 -11.95 -6.18
N PRO A 28 -5.50 -13.10 -5.52
CA PRO A 28 -6.74 -13.88 -5.64
C PRO A 28 -7.97 -13.04 -5.33
N GLU A 29 -9.04 -13.21 -6.10
CA GLU A 29 -10.24 -12.35 -6.03
C GLU A 29 -10.82 -12.22 -4.62
N HIS A 30 -10.91 -13.34 -3.90
CA HIS A 30 -11.41 -13.40 -2.51
C HIS A 30 -10.55 -12.63 -1.49
N LEU A 31 -9.31 -12.28 -1.83
CA LEU A 31 -8.41 -11.46 -0.99
C LEU A 31 -8.21 -10.06 -1.56
N ARG A 32 -8.66 -9.79 -2.78
CA ARG A 32 -8.40 -8.55 -3.50
C ARG A 32 -9.05 -7.36 -2.82
N GLU A 33 -10.29 -7.52 -2.33
CA GLU A 33 -11.01 -6.47 -1.60
C GLU A 33 -10.29 -6.10 -0.29
N LEU A 34 -9.96 -7.10 0.54
CA LEU A 34 -9.19 -6.90 1.77
C LEU A 34 -7.82 -6.26 1.51
N THR A 35 -7.11 -6.72 0.49
CA THR A 35 -5.79 -6.18 0.11
C THR A 35 -5.89 -4.72 -0.35
N ARG A 36 -6.94 -4.37 -1.11
CA ARG A 36 -7.22 -2.99 -1.53
C ARG A 36 -7.47 -2.08 -0.32
N THR A 37 -8.28 -2.53 0.63
CA THR A 37 -8.54 -1.80 1.88
C THR A 37 -7.26 -1.57 2.68
N HIS A 38 -6.39 -2.58 2.79
CA HIS A 38 -5.08 -2.41 3.44
C HIS A 38 -4.18 -1.40 2.71
N CYS A 39 -4.16 -1.41 1.38
CA CYS A 39 -3.40 -0.43 0.60
C CYS A 39 -3.90 1.00 0.83
N LEU A 40 -5.21 1.20 0.79
CA LEU A 40 -5.85 2.49 1.05
C LEU A 40 -5.55 2.99 2.46
N ASN A 41 -5.71 2.14 3.48
CA ASN A 41 -5.41 2.50 4.86
C ASN A 41 -3.94 2.89 5.04
N ALA A 42 -3.02 2.18 4.42
CA ALA A 42 -1.60 2.50 4.51
C ALA A 42 -1.22 3.81 3.81
N TRP A 43 -1.84 4.14 2.68
CA TRP A 43 -1.61 5.41 1.98
C TRP A 43 -2.25 6.60 2.70
N ASN A 44 -3.43 6.41 3.29
CA ASN A 44 -4.15 7.44 4.06
C ASN A 44 -3.68 7.54 5.52
N HIS A 45 -2.72 6.70 5.95
CA HIS A 45 -2.32 6.64 7.35
C HIS A 45 -1.70 7.98 7.82
N PRO A 46 -2.20 8.60 8.90
CA PRO A 46 -1.78 9.92 9.35
C PRO A 46 -0.29 10.01 9.68
N ALA A 47 0.33 8.92 10.14
CA ALA A 47 1.77 8.90 10.41
C ALA A 47 2.63 9.08 9.14
N ARG A 48 2.13 8.73 7.94
CA ARG A 48 2.83 9.03 6.68
C ARG A 48 2.74 10.53 6.35
N LYS A 49 1.63 11.18 6.67
CA LYS A 49 1.45 12.62 6.49
C LYS A 49 2.39 13.41 7.41
N GLN A 50 2.41 13.05 8.69
CA GLN A 50 3.30 13.66 9.69
C GLN A 50 4.79 13.48 9.34
N ARG A 51 5.20 12.31 8.80
CA ARG A 51 6.58 12.12 8.32
C ARG A 51 6.92 13.01 7.13
N LYS A 52 6.02 13.19 6.16
CA LYS A 52 6.28 14.10 5.03
C LYS A 52 6.42 15.54 5.51
N GLU A 53 5.54 15.98 6.40
CA GLU A 53 5.59 17.33 6.98
C GLU A 53 6.88 17.55 7.79
N ALA A 54 7.26 16.61 8.65
CA ALA A 54 8.51 16.66 9.40
C ALA A 54 9.77 16.65 8.50
N GLN A 55 9.71 15.99 7.34
CA GLN A 55 10.81 15.95 6.37
C GLN A 55 10.92 17.25 5.57
N GLN A 56 9.81 17.95 5.31
CA GLN A 56 9.79 19.27 4.65
C GLN A 56 10.18 20.42 5.59
N SER A 57 9.98 20.28 6.91
CA SER A 57 10.37 21.30 7.89
C SER A 57 11.87 21.29 8.26
N HIS A 58 12.68 20.41 7.64
CA HIS A 58 14.12 20.31 7.88
C HIS A 58 14.96 20.75 6.66
N GLU A 59 14.37 21.54 5.76
CA GLU A 59 15.08 22.27 4.69
C GLU A 59 15.22 23.76 5.05
#